data_AF-A0A7G9Y0D4-F1
#
_entry.id   AF-A0A7G9Y0D4-F1
#
_cell.length_a   1.000
_cell.length_b   1.000
_cell.length_c   1.000
_cell.angle_alpha   90.00
_cell.angle_beta   90.00
_cell.angle_gamma   90.00
#
_symmetry.space_group_name_H-M   'P 1'
#
loop_
_entity.id
_entity.type
_entity.pdbx_description
1 polymer ?
#
loop_
_entity_poly.entity_id
_entity_poly.type
_entity_poly.pdbx_seq_one_letter_code
_entity_poly.pdbx_strand_id
1 'polypeptide(L)'
;MSEKEVKGMRTLTKLGIGMLAVILLLSCAWMYHTHSMYEDTYRSEYRYAATVRTDFALHNATFYVPLPMSEDGSKIGEEIIGENASKPEGWDCDLVETEHGTMLKIHTEEIIPDLHAPPVPLPEEEGGPEALSCPAQTHASEWVSARVHADREINTKAPAGNEPMLSPKYNLARSVYRMPHPEDRTPPTCYEYESRIYANYTAPSDAEVSIHVELTGANSWWVYGWSGNEYRDWVGVTLTGVQEGWCAASGSLVAGEGRYGGG
;
A
#
# COMPACT_ATOMS: atom_id res chain seq x y z
N MET A 1 -40.06 58.81 -14.36
CA MET A 1 -39.74 57.67 -13.46
C MET A 1 -40.28 58.01 -12.09
N SER A 2 -41.24 57.23 -11.59
CA SER A 2 -42.02 57.57 -10.38
C SER A 2 -41.17 57.37 -9.11
N GLU A 3 -41.36 58.20 -8.08
CA GLU A 3 -40.67 58.09 -6.79
C GLU A 3 -40.85 56.70 -6.14
N LYS A 4 -41.96 56.02 -6.44
CA LYS A 4 -42.22 54.62 -6.07
C LYS A 4 -41.27 53.63 -6.77
N GLU A 5 -40.90 53.86 -8.03
CA GLU A 5 -39.96 53.00 -8.77
C GLU A 5 -38.53 53.13 -8.22
N VAL A 6 -38.10 54.35 -7.88
CA VAL A 6 -36.77 54.61 -7.30
C VAL A 6 -36.64 53.97 -5.91
N LYS A 7 -37.71 54.02 -5.09
CA LYS A 7 -37.74 53.39 -3.77
C LYS A 7 -37.77 51.86 -3.85
N GLY A 8 -38.52 51.31 -4.81
CA GLY A 8 -38.53 49.86 -5.11
C GLY A 8 -37.16 49.35 -5.55
N MET A 9 -36.51 50.06 -6.48
CA MET A 9 -35.18 49.70 -6.99
C MET A 9 -34.10 49.74 -5.90
N ARG A 10 -34.10 50.76 -5.03
CA ARG A 10 -33.20 50.82 -3.86
C ARG A 10 -33.43 49.72 -2.83
N THR A 11 -34.65 49.21 -2.72
CA THR A 11 -35.00 48.12 -1.79
C THR A 11 -34.54 46.78 -2.34
N LEU A 12 -34.71 46.55 -3.65
CA LEU A 12 -34.19 45.40 -4.37
C LEU A 12 -32.65 45.33 -4.34
N THR A 13 -31.96 46.47 -4.51
CA THR A 13 -30.48 46.51 -4.40
C THR A 13 -30.00 46.14 -2.99
N LYS A 14 -30.66 46.62 -1.92
CA LYS A 14 -30.30 46.27 -0.54
C LYS A 14 -30.53 44.78 -0.23
N LEU A 15 -31.64 44.22 -0.73
CA LEU A 15 -31.91 42.78 -0.61
C LEU A 15 -30.87 41.94 -1.37
N GLY A 16 -30.50 42.36 -2.59
CA GLY A 16 -29.46 41.70 -3.38
C GLY A 16 -28.09 41.73 -2.70
N ILE A 17 -27.67 42.87 -2.16
CA ILE A 17 -26.41 42.99 -1.42
C ILE A 17 -26.44 42.14 -0.14
N GLY A 18 -27.56 42.14 0.59
CA GLY A 18 -27.73 41.32 1.78
C GLY A 18 -27.62 39.82 1.47
N MET A 19 -28.26 39.36 0.39
CA MET A 19 -28.19 37.96 -0.05
C MET A 19 -26.78 37.57 -0.48
N LEU A 20 -26.08 38.43 -1.24
CA LEU A 20 -24.70 38.21 -1.63
C LEU A 20 -23.78 38.11 -0.41
N ALA A 21 -23.95 38.99 0.58
CA ALA A 21 -23.17 38.94 1.82
C ALA A 21 -23.39 37.62 2.59
N VAL A 22 -24.64 37.14 2.66
CA VAL A 22 -24.95 35.84 3.28
C VAL A 22 -24.30 34.69 2.51
N ILE A 23 -24.37 34.68 1.17
CA ILE A 23 -23.72 33.65 0.34
C ILE A 23 -22.20 33.65 0.58
N LEU A 24 -21.55 34.82 0.57
CA LEU A 24 -20.11 34.94 0.83
C LEU A 24 -19.73 34.41 2.21
N LEU A 25 -20.51 34.75 3.25
CA LEU A 25 -20.28 34.25 4.60
C LEU A 25 -20.42 32.72 4.68
N LEU A 26 -21.46 32.16 4.04
CA LEU A 26 -21.65 30.71 3.98
C LEU A 26 -20.52 30.02 3.20
N SER A 27 -20.07 30.59 2.08
CA SER A 27 -18.92 30.07 1.33
C SER A 27 -17.64 30.09 2.15
N CYS A 28 -17.36 31.19 2.87
CA CYS A 28 -16.20 31.27 3.77
C CYS A 28 -16.28 30.26 4.91
N ALA A 29 -17.45 30.12 5.54
CA ALA A 29 -17.66 29.13 6.60
C ALA A 29 -17.47 27.70 6.08
N TRP A 30 -17.95 27.41 4.87
CA TRP A 30 -17.78 26.12 4.22
C TRP A 30 -16.30 25.83 3.88
N MET A 31 -15.59 26.80 3.29
CA MET A 31 -14.16 26.68 3.00
C MET A 31 -13.33 26.47 4.26
N TYR A 32 -13.63 27.22 5.33
CA TYR A 32 -12.97 27.05 6.62
C TYR A 32 -13.22 25.66 7.20
N HIS A 33 -14.47 25.20 7.20
CA HIS A 33 -14.85 23.89 7.70
C HIS A 33 -14.19 22.75 6.92
N THR A 34 -14.16 22.84 5.59
CA THR A 34 -13.50 21.84 4.73
C THR A 34 -11.99 21.80 4.92
N HIS A 35 -11.36 22.97 5.08
CA HIS A 35 -9.93 23.04 5.37
C HIS A 35 -9.60 22.48 6.76
N SER A 36 -10.39 22.80 7.79
CA SER A 36 -10.24 22.23 9.13
C SER A 36 -10.30 20.70 9.08
N MET A 37 -11.31 20.13 8.39
CA MET A 37 -11.43 18.69 8.23
C MET A 37 -10.20 18.06 7.58
N TYR A 38 -9.66 18.72 6.55
CA TYR A 38 -8.44 18.27 5.89
C TYR A 38 -7.27 18.25 6.87
N GLU A 39 -6.94 19.38 7.50
CA GLU A 39 -5.80 19.49 8.42
C GLU A 39 -5.92 18.54 9.63
N ASP A 40 -7.12 18.41 10.20
CA ASP A 40 -7.36 17.57 11.40
C ASP A 40 -7.23 16.06 11.10
N THR A 41 -7.40 15.66 9.84
CA THR A 41 -7.42 14.24 9.42
C THR A 41 -6.26 13.86 8.53
N TYR A 42 -5.47 14.82 8.07
CA TYR A 42 -4.34 14.58 7.19
C TYR A 42 -3.29 13.72 7.89
N ARG A 43 -2.94 12.60 7.26
CA ARG A 43 -1.94 11.65 7.77
C ARG A 43 -1.11 11.10 6.64
N SER A 44 0.19 11.07 6.87
CA SER A 44 1.18 10.48 5.97
C SER A 44 1.83 9.29 6.67
N GLU A 45 1.86 8.14 6.01
CA GLU A 45 2.43 6.92 6.58
C GLU A 45 3.05 6.00 5.53
N TYR A 46 4.06 5.24 5.98
CA TYR A 46 4.61 4.09 5.30
C TYR A 46 4.06 2.83 5.93
N ARG A 47 3.63 1.89 5.09
CA ARG A 47 3.23 0.54 5.49
C ARG A 47 4.08 -0.46 4.76
N TYR A 48 4.64 -1.42 5.49
CA TYR A 48 5.45 -2.49 4.95
C TYR A 48 4.90 -3.83 5.38
N ALA A 49 4.92 -4.81 4.49
CA ALA A 49 4.63 -6.20 4.79
C ALA A 49 5.54 -7.14 4.01
N ALA A 50 6.10 -8.14 4.67
CA ALA A 50 6.77 -9.28 4.05
C ALA A 50 5.99 -10.55 4.40
N THR A 51 5.47 -11.21 3.38
CA THR A 51 4.59 -12.37 3.48
C THR A 51 5.29 -13.60 2.90
N VAL A 52 5.23 -14.71 3.63
CA VAL A 52 5.66 -16.03 3.19
C VAL A 52 4.42 -16.93 3.12
N ARG A 53 4.14 -17.45 1.93
CA ARG A 53 3.07 -18.41 1.69
C ARG A 53 3.67 -19.76 1.27
N THR A 54 3.18 -20.85 1.83
CA THR A 54 3.65 -22.21 1.50
C THR A 54 2.50 -23.20 1.55
N ASP A 55 2.51 -24.20 0.67
CA ASP A 55 1.57 -25.33 0.70
C ASP A 55 2.11 -26.54 1.46
N PHE A 56 3.38 -26.50 1.87
CA PHE A 56 4.06 -27.54 2.64
C PHE A 56 4.70 -27.00 3.92
N ALA A 57 4.88 -27.88 4.91
CA ALA A 57 5.54 -27.51 6.16
C ALA A 57 7.01 -27.16 5.91
N LEU A 58 7.43 -25.97 6.33
CA LEU A 58 8.83 -25.54 6.26
C LEU A 58 9.43 -25.62 7.65
N HIS A 59 10.66 -26.17 7.74
CA HIS A 59 11.40 -26.25 9.00
C HIS A 59 12.71 -25.50 8.88
N ASN A 60 13.09 -24.80 9.97
CA ASN A 60 14.34 -24.05 10.06
C ASN A 60 14.56 -23.16 8.83
N ALA A 61 13.54 -22.36 8.51
CA ALA A 61 13.50 -21.55 7.30
C ALA A 61 14.12 -20.19 7.57
N THR A 62 14.96 -19.73 6.65
CA THR A 62 15.57 -18.39 6.71
C THR A 62 15.38 -17.66 5.39
N PHE A 63 14.90 -16.42 5.48
CA PHE A 63 14.65 -15.55 4.33
C PHE A 63 15.36 -14.21 4.53
N TYR A 64 16.03 -13.69 3.51
CA TYR A 64 16.46 -12.29 3.47
C TYR A 64 15.65 -11.55 2.42
N VAL A 65 14.92 -10.54 2.85
CA VAL A 65 13.97 -9.80 2.01
C VAL A 65 14.31 -8.31 1.94
N PRO A 66 14.04 -7.65 0.78
CA PRO A 66 14.25 -6.22 0.60
C PRO A 66 13.58 -5.36 1.66
N LEU A 67 14.25 -4.27 2.04
CA LEU A 67 13.71 -3.24 2.92
C LEU A 67 13.57 -1.91 2.21
N PRO A 68 12.66 -1.03 2.66
CA PRO A 68 12.64 0.35 2.24
C PRO A 68 13.89 1.06 2.78
N MET A 69 14.77 1.49 1.88
CA MET A 69 16.01 2.18 2.23
C MET A 69 15.91 3.67 1.91
N SER A 70 16.46 4.49 2.80
CA SER A 70 16.69 5.92 2.64
C SER A 70 18.15 6.26 2.96
N GLU A 71 18.57 7.52 2.81
CA GLU A 71 19.95 7.95 3.14
C GLU A 71 20.31 7.67 4.61
N ASP A 72 19.33 7.75 5.52
CA ASP A 72 19.50 7.50 6.95
C ASP A 72 19.28 6.04 7.36
N GLY A 73 19.11 5.12 6.39
CA GLY A 73 18.79 3.70 6.64
C GLY A 73 17.30 3.37 6.50
N SER A 74 16.85 2.32 7.21
CA SER A 74 15.48 1.80 7.13
C SER A 74 14.73 1.96 8.46
N LYS A 75 13.93 3.02 8.59
CA LYS A 75 13.03 3.20 9.76
C LYS A 75 12.06 2.04 9.96
N ILE A 76 11.60 1.44 8.86
CA ILE A 76 10.75 0.23 8.92
C ILE A 76 11.52 -0.95 9.50
N GLY A 77 12.78 -1.14 9.11
CA GLY A 77 13.65 -2.14 9.71
C GLY A 77 13.83 -1.95 11.21
N GLU A 78 14.01 -0.70 11.65
CA GLU A 78 14.11 -0.34 13.07
C GLU A 78 12.83 -0.66 13.84
N GLU A 79 11.64 -0.37 13.30
CA GLU A 79 10.35 -0.74 13.92
C GLU A 79 10.15 -2.26 14.04
N ILE A 80 10.70 -3.02 13.09
CA ILE A 80 10.62 -4.49 13.11
C ILE A 80 11.50 -5.09 14.21
N ILE A 81 12.73 -4.61 14.37
CA ILE A 81 13.60 -5.07 15.47
C ILE A 81 13.11 -4.51 16.81
N GLY A 82 12.58 -3.30 16.84
CA GLY A 82 12.12 -2.60 18.05
C GLY A 82 10.85 -3.16 18.69
N GLU A 83 10.39 -4.36 18.27
CA GLU A 83 9.17 -5.05 18.74
C GLU A 83 7.85 -4.28 18.56
N ASN A 84 7.85 -3.20 17.76
CA ASN A 84 6.65 -2.44 17.42
C ASN A 84 5.91 -2.99 16.18
N ALA A 85 6.55 -3.91 15.46
CA ALA A 85 5.98 -4.59 14.31
C ALA A 85 5.06 -5.75 14.70
N SER A 86 4.11 -6.06 13.81
CA SER A 86 3.33 -7.28 13.90
C SER A 86 4.07 -8.41 13.20
N LYS A 87 4.40 -9.48 13.93
CA LYS A 87 5.02 -10.71 13.41
C LYS A 87 4.46 -11.94 14.13
N PRO A 88 4.51 -13.14 13.52
CA PRO A 88 4.08 -14.37 14.17
C PRO A 88 4.98 -14.71 15.37
N GLU A 89 4.43 -15.49 16.30
CA GLU A 89 5.21 -16.00 17.44
C GLU A 89 6.33 -16.92 16.94
N GLY A 90 7.52 -16.81 17.55
CA GLY A 90 8.69 -17.61 17.17
C GLY A 90 9.47 -17.09 15.96
N TRP A 91 9.00 -16.03 15.28
CA TRP A 91 9.76 -15.41 14.19
C TRP A 91 10.84 -14.47 14.73
N ASP A 92 12.08 -14.84 14.48
CA ASP A 92 13.26 -14.02 14.76
C ASP A 92 13.56 -13.11 13.57
N CYS A 93 13.70 -11.81 13.84
CA CYS A 93 13.86 -10.79 12.82
C CYS A 93 15.07 -9.92 13.14
N ASP A 94 15.93 -9.70 12.15
CA ASP A 94 17.15 -8.91 12.31
C ASP A 94 17.49 -8.15 11.02
N LEU A 95 18.33 -7.13 11.11
CA LEU A 95 18.89 -6.44 9.95
C LEU A 95 20.27 -7.01 9.64
N VAL A 96 20.44 -7.47 8.41
CA VAL A 96 21.69 -8.08 7.97
C VAL A 96 22.25 -7.36 6.75
N GLU A 97 23.55 -7.07 6.79
CA GLU A 97 24.29 -6.59 5.62
C GLU A 97 24.62 -7.75 4.69
N THR A 98 24.24 -7.62 3.41
CA THR A 98 24.45 -8.65 2.39
C THR A 98 25.21 -8.08 1.19
N GLU A 99 25.60 -8.92 0.25
CA GLU A 99 26.17 -8.48 -1.04
C GLU A 99 25.19 -7.62 -1.88
N HIS A 100 23.91 -7.63 -1.51
CA HIS A 100 22.83 -6.91 -2.16
C HIS A 100 22.32 -5.70 -1.33
N GLY A 101 23.04 -5.34 -0.26
CA GLY A 101 22.68 -4.28 0.69
C GLY A 101 22.00 -4.81 1.95
N THR A 102 21.60 -3.88 2.84
CA THR A 102 20.87 -4.19 4.06
C THR A 102 19.52 -4.83 3.74
N MET A 103 19.23 -5.97 4.35
CA MET A 103 17.98 -6.70 4.19
C MET A 103 17.39 -7.11 5.53
N LEU A 104 16.09 -7.38 5.54
CA LEU A 104 15.43 -7.99 6.69
C LEU A 104 15.68 -9.49 6.65
N LYS A 105 16.35 -10.00 7.68
CA LYS A 105 16.41 -11.42 7.98
C LYS A 105 15.14 -11.82 8.72
N ILE A 106 14.48 -12.87 8.22
CA ILE A 106 13.38 -13.55 8.88
C ILE A 106 13.81 -15.00 9.08
N HIS A 107 13.81 -15.45 10.32
CA HIS A 107 14.11 -16.83 10.68
C HIS A 107 12.96 -17.42 11.50
N THR A 108 12.58 -18.65 11.17
CA THR A 108 11.55 -19.40 11.90
C THR A 108 11.88 -20.88 11.94
N GLU A 109 11.58 -21.51 13.06
CA GLU A 109 11.75 -22.94 13.25
C GLU A 109 10.73 -23.75 12.44
N GLU A 110 9.52 -23.22 12.28
CA GLU A 110 8.44 -23.94 11.62
C GLU A 110 7.39 -23.00 11.00
N ILE A 111 6.90 -23.38 9.81
CA ILE A 111 5.68 -22.84 9.20
C ILE A 111 4.82 -24.04 8.82
N ILE A 112 3.63 -24.18 9.40
CA ILE A 112 2.74 -25.33 9.17
C ILE A 112 1.50 -24.86 8.40
N PRO A 113 1.28 -25.36 7.17
CA PRO A 113 0.05 -25.14 6.42
C PRO A 113 -1.19 -25.71 7.11
N ASP A 114 -2.25 -24.92 7.12
CA ASP A 114 -3.57 -25.36 7.58
C ASP A 114 -4.45 -25.77 6.41
N LEU A 115 -5.32 -26.77 6.65
CA LEU A 115 -6.32 -27.17 5.67
C LEU A 115 -7.49 -26.19 5.70
N HIS A 116 -7.59 -25.36 4.66
CA HIS A 116 -8.72 -24.47 4.49
C HIS A 116 -9.86 -25.18 3.75
N ALA A 117 -10.94 -25.43 4.48
CA ALA A 117 -12.18 -25.92 3.88
C ALA A 117 -12.76 -24.88 2.91
N PRO A 118 -13.40 -25.30 1.81
CA PRO A 118 -14.00 -24.36 0.88
C PRO A 118 -15.11 -23.55 1.55
N PRO A 119 -15.34 -22.30 1.09
CA PRO A 119 -16.45 -21.50 1.59
C PRO A 119 -17.76 -22.25 1.36
N VAL A 120 -18.60 -22.32 2.40
CA VAL A 120 -19.93 -22.92 2.29
C VAL A 120 -20.75 -22.02 1.35
N PRO A 121 -21.28 -22.55 0.23
CA PRO A 121 -22.13 -21.76 -0.66
C PRO A 121 -23.32 -21.20 0.11
N LEU A 122 -23.66 -19.94 -0.15
CA LEU A 122 -24.97 -19.44 0.27
C LEU A 122 -26.04 -20.31 -0.40
N PRO A 123 -27.13 -20.65 0.31
CA PRO A 123 -28.20 -21.44 -0.30
C PRO A 123 -28.67 -20.76 -1.59
N GLU A 124 -28.56 -21.48 -2.71
CA GLU A 124 -28.95 -20.99 -4.02
C GLU A 124 -30.47 -20.73 -4.03
N GLU A 125 -30.90 -19.57 -4.53
CA GLU A 125 -32.29 -19.46 -5.00
C GLU A 125 -32.44 -20.32 -6.26
N GLU A 126 -33.55 -21.06 -6.38
CA GLU A 126 -33.78 -22.00 -7.48
C GLU A 126 -33.54 -21.34 -8.85
N GLY A 127 -32.54 -21.82 -9.58
CA GLY A 127 -32.20 -21.37 -10.95
C GLY A 127 -30.87 -20.63 -11.11
N GLY A 128 -30.03 -20.56 -10.08
CA GLY A 128 -28.65 -20.05 -10.18
C GLY A 128 -27.69 -20.97 -10.95
N PRO A 129 -26.55 -20.45 -11.45
CA PRO A 129 -25.50 -21.29 -12.01
C PRO A 129 -24.94 -22.21 -10.94
N GLU A 130 -24.74 -23.49 -11.28
CA GLU A 130 -24.17 -24.52 -10.41
C GLU A 130 -22.92 -24.00 -9.70
N ALA A 131 -22.94 -23.93 -8.36
CA ALA A 131 -21.82 -23.42 -7.58
C ALA A 131 -20.52 -24.15 -7.96
N LEU A 132 -19.53 -23.38 -8.42
CA LEU A 132 -18.18 -23.88 -8.67
C LEU A 132 -17.65 -24.49 -7.36
N SER A 133 -17.40 -25.80 -7.37
CA SER A 133 -16.78 -26.48 -6.24
C SER A 133 -15.32 -26.05 -6.12
N CYS A 134 -15.01 -25.18 -5.16
CA CYS A 134 -13.65 -24.90 -4.77
C CYS A 134 -13.10 -26.12 -4.02
N PRO A 135 -11.98 -26.72 -4.43
CA PRO A 135 -11.34 -27.76 -3.64
C PRO A 135 -10.79 -27.15 -2.33
N ALA A 136 -10.69 -27.97 -1.29
CA ALA A 136 -9.96 -27.59 -0.08
C ALA A 136 -8.49 -27.33 -0.45
N GLN A 137 -7.88 -26.33 0.19
CA GLN A 137 -6.50 -25.93 -0.08
C GLN A 137 -5.70 -25.94 1.21
N THR A 138 -4.57 -26.64 1.18
CA THR A 138 -3.62 -26.64 2.28
C THR A 138 -2.60 -25.55 2.02
N HIS A 139 -2.59 -24.51 2.85
CA HIS A 139 -1.57 -23.46 2.78
C HIS A 139 -1.39 -22.77 4.13
N ALA A 140 -0.18 -22.24 4.36
CA ALA A 140 0.10 -21.24 5.39
C ALA A 140 0.39 -19.91 4.68
N SER A 141 0.01 -18.80 5.32
CA SER A 141 0.32 -17.45 4.86
C SER A 141 0.63 -16.58 6.06
N GLU A 142 1.91 -16.42 6.36
CA GLU A 142 2.42 -15.70 7.52
C GLU A 142 3.14 -14.43 7.08
N TRP A 143 3.12 -13.38 7.91
CA TRP A 143 3.73 -12.11 7.52
C TRP A 143 4.32 -11.30 8.69
N VAL A 144 5.37 -10.55 8.39
CA VAL A 144 5.90 -9.46 9.22
C VAL A 144 5.43 -8.15 8.64
N SER A 145 4.94 -7.23 9.47
CA SER A 145 4.50 -5.92 9.01
C SER A 145 4.79 -4.80 10.01
N ALA A 146 5.11 -3.62 9.48
CA ALA A 146 5.39 -2.44 10.27
C ALA A 146 4.77 -1.20 9.63
N ARG A 147 4.53 -0.17 10.45
CA ARG A 147 4.03 1.13 10.00
C ARG A 147 4.85 2.24 10.61
N VAL A 148 5.19 3.24 9.80
CA VAL A 148 5.94 4.42 10.23
C VAL A 148 5.17 5.65 9.80
N HIS A 149 4.85 6.52 10.75
CA HIS A 149 4.28 7.83 10.43
C HIS A 149 5.35 8.75 9.85
N ALA A 150 4.99 9.50 8.82
CA ALA A 150 5.85 10.51 8.24
C ALA A 150 5.52 11.88 8.83
N ASP A 151 6.54 12.64 9.22
CA ASP A 151 6.40 14.00 9.76
C ASP A 151 6.16 15.05 8.65
N ARG A 152 6.04 14.61 7.40
CA ARG A 152 5.83 15.43 6.21
C ARG A 152 4.96 14.70 5.19
N GLU A 153 4.42 15.44 4.23
CA GLU A 153 3.81 14.86 3.04
C GLU A 153 4.81 13.97 2.29
N ILE A 154 4.32 12.79 1.90
CA ILE A 154 5.05 11.82 1.10
C ILE A 154 4.90 12.21 -0.38
N ASN A 155 6.01 12.29 -1.10
CA ASN A 155 6.04 12.52 -2.54
C ASN A 155 5.63 11.24 -3.30
N THR A 156 4.33 11.02 -3.37
CA THR A 156 3.72 9.85 -4.01
C THR A 156 3.72 9.92 -5.54
N LYS A 157 3.89 11.12 -6.13
CA LYS A 157 4.03 11.29 -7.61
C LYS A 157 5.39 10.87 -8.13
N ALA A 158 6.45 11.13 -7.37
CA ALA A 158 7.83 10.88 -7.78
C ALA A 158 8.67 10.34 -6.61
N PRO A 159 8.36 9.13 -6.11
CA PRO A 159 9.03 8.59 -4.92
C PRO A 159 10.50 8.26 -5.15
N ALA A 160 10.90 7.93 -6.39
CA ALA A 160 12.28 7.59 -6.71
C ALA A 160 13.25 8.74 -6.38
N GLY A 161 14.15 8.50 -5.43
CA GLY A 161 15.12 9.47 -4.94
C GLY A 161 14.57 10.50 -3.95
N ASN A 162 13.27 10.47 -3.63
CA ASN A 162 12.64 11.39 -2.67
C ASN A 162 12.06 10.67 -1.45
N GLU A 163 11.66 9.39 -1.61
CA GLU A 163 11.04 8.59 -0.57
C GLU A 163 11.76 7.24 -0.41
N PRO A 164 11.63 6.59 0.77
CA PRO A 164 12.14 5.24 0.97
C PRO A 164 11.52 4.24 -0.03
N MET A 165 12.34 3.36 -0.58
CA MET A 165 11.91 2.37 -1.58
C MET A 165 12.57 1.03 -1.34
N LEU A 166 11.90 -0.05 -1.75
CA LEU A 166 12.46 -1.40 -1.63
C LEU A 166 13.77 -1.49 -2.40
N SER A 167 14.83 -1.90 -1.71
CA SER A 167 16.18 -2.06 -2.24
C SER A 167 16.66 -3.49 -2.01
N PRO A 168 17.40 -4.11 -2.95
CA PRO A 168 17.96 -3.53 -4.18
C PRO A 168 16.99 -3.46 -5.36
N LYS A 169 17.28 -2.55 -6.30
CA LYS A 169 16.63 -2.47 -7.61
C LYS A 169 17.67 -2.59 -8.72
N TYR A 170 17.55 -3.63 -9.53
CA TYR A 170 18.38 -3.86 -10.71
C TYR A 170 17.55 -3.64 -11.98
N ASN A 171 18.16 -3.12 -13.04
CA ASN A 171 17.53 -2.97 -14.35
C ASN A 171 16.18 -2.20 -14.32
N LEU A 172 16.05 -1.20 -13.44
CA LEU A 172 14.84 -0.40 -13.30
C LEU A 172 14.46 0.23 -14.65
N ALA A 173 13.31 -0.16 -15.18
CA ALA A 173 12.81 0.28 -16.46
C ALA A 173 11.37 0.75 -16.33
N ARG A 174 11.04 1.86 -17.00
CA ARG A 174 9.66 2.34 -17.06
C ARG A 174 8.79 1.33 -17.80
N SER A 175 7.62 1.04 -17.25
CA SER A 175 6.62 0.14 -17.83
C SER A 175 5.30 0.87 -18.09
N VAL A 176 4.41 0.20 -18.82
CA VAL A 176 3.07 0.72 -19.15
C VAL A 176 2.10 0.32 -18.04
N TYR A 177 1.35 1.28 -17.48
CA TYR A 177 0.24 0.99 -16.59
C TYR A 177 -0.85 0.24 -17.36
N ARG A 178 -1.16 -0.99 -16.95
CA ARG A 178 -2.09 -1.88 -17.68
C ARG A 178 -3.50 -1.90 -17.11
N MET A 179 -3.73 -1.30 -15.95
CA MET A 179 -5.05 -1.28 -15.34
C MET A 179 -5.92 -0.20 -15.98
N PRO A 180 -7.24 -0.41 -16.09
CA PRO A 180 -8.17 0.62 -16.54
C PRO A 180 -8.02 1.88 -15.69
N HIS A 181 -7.80 3.01 -16.35
CA HIS A 181 -7.71 4.33 -15.73
C HIS A 181 -8.68 5.29 -16.43
N PRO A 182 -9.33 6.21 -15.70
CA PRO A 182 -10.14 7.24 -16.33
C PRO A 182 -9.36 8.02 -17.39
N GLU A 183 -9.92 8.17 -18.59
CA GLU A 183 -9.24 8.86 -19.72
C GLU A 183 -8.93 10.33 -19.43
N ASP A 184 -9.66 10.94 -18.50
CA ASP A 184 -9.51 12.33 -18.07
C ASP A 184 -8.38 12.54 -17.04
N ARG A 185 -7.69 11.47 -16.64
CA ARG A 185 -6.63 11.52 -15.62
C ARG A 185 -5.31 11.00 -16.17
N THR A 186 -4.24 11.60 -15.67
CA THR A 186 -2.89 11.11 -16.00
C THR A 186 -2.69 9.76 -15.32
N PRO A 187 -2.35 8.70 -16.07
CA PRO A 187 -2.16 7.39 -15.47
C PRO A 187 -0.97 7.40 -14.50
N PRO A 188 -1.00 6.53 -13.48
CA PRO A 188 0.14 6.28 -12.61
C PRO A 188 1.39 5.93 -13.42
N THR A 189 2.55 6.29 -12.89
CA THR A 189 3.83 5.92 -13.50
C THR A 189 4.27 4.58 -12.97
N CYS A 190 4.55 3.64 -13.88
CA CYS A 190 4.97 2.29 -13.52
C CYS A 190 6.42 2.02 -13.89
N TYR A 191 7.06 1.18 -13.10
CA TYR A 191 8.37 0.66 -13.37
C TYR A 191 8.41 -0.82 -13.02
N GLU A 192 9.19 -1.58 -13.79
CA GLU A 192 9.56 -2.95 -13.47
C GLU A 192 11.06 -2.99 -13.19
N TYR A 193 11.47 -3.87 -12.28
CA TYR A 193 12.86 -4.07 -11.94
C TYR A 193 13.09 -5.50 -11.44
N GLU A 194 14.34 -5.90 -11.40
CA GLU A 194 14.75 -7.14 -10.75
C GLU A 194 15.26 -6.84 -9.34
N SER A 195 14.99 -7.73 -8.41
CA SER A 195 15.52 -7.68 -7.05
C SER A 195 16.11 -9.03 -6.65
N ARG A 196 16.49 -9.17 -5.38
CA ARG A 196 17.08 -10.38 -4.82
C ARG A 196 16.40 -10.71 -3.51
N ILE A 197 16.06 -11.98 -3.35
CA ILE A 197 15.57 -12.58 -2.10
C ILE A 197 16.46 -13.78 -1.83
N TYR A 198 16.95 -13.92 -0.61
CA TYR A 198 17.63 -15.14 -0.18
C TYR A 198 16.58 -16.06 0.46
N ALA A 199 16.66 -17.35 0.16
CA ALA A 199 15.85 -18.37 0.82
C ALA A 199 16.70 -19.60 1.14
N ASN A 200 16.56 -20.10 2.36
CA ASN A 200 17.14 -21.36 2.80
C ASN A 200 16.10 -22.16 3.56
N TYR A 201 15.67 -23.28 2.98
CA TYR A 201 14.73 -24.22 3.57
C TYR A 201 14.74 -25.54 2.79
N THR A 202 14.29 -26.62 3.43
CA THR A 202 14.08 -27.92 2.78
C THR A 202 12.60 -28.14 2.53
N ALA A 203 12.23 -28.58 1.33
CA ALA A 203 10.87 -28.94 0.96
C ALA A 203 10.86 -30.03 -0.15
N PRO A 204 9.78 -30.81 -0.28
CA PRO A 204 9.55 -31.69 -1.44
C PRO A 204 9.61 -30.93 -2.76
N SER A 205 10.00 -31.60 -3.86
CA SER A 205 10.21 -30.96 -5.17
C SER A 205 8.97 -30.29 -5.76
N ASP A 206 7.79 -30.70 -5.31
CA ASP A 206 6.48 -30.20 -5.72
C ASP A 206 5.90 -29.14 -4.77
N ALA A 207 6.55 -28.85 -3.64
CA ALA A 207 6.13 -27.79 -2.74
C ALA A 207 6.35 -26.41 -3.34
N GLU A 208 5.37 -25.52 -3.18
CA GLU A 208 5.41 -24.13 -3.63
C GLU A 208 5.58 -23.18 -2.44
N VAL A 209 6.60 -22.33 -2.49
CA VAL A 209 6.82 -21.25 -1.53
C VAL A 209 6.83 -19.92 -2.26
N SER A 210 5.92 -19.02 -1.89
CA SER A 210 5.84 -17.67 -2.43
C SER A 210 6.25 -16.65 -1.37
N ILE A 211 7.19 -15.78 -1.72
CA ILE A 211 7.68 -14.70 -0.86
C ILE A 211 7.30 -13.38 -1.52
N HIS A 212 6.63 -12.51 -0.78
CA HIS A 212 6.09 -11.26 -1.28
C HIS A 212 6.41 -10.13 -0.30
N VAL A 213 6.91 -9.02 -0.81
CA VAL A 213 7.23 -7.82 -0.04
C VAL A 213 6.51 -6.65 -0.66
N GLU A 214 5.75 -5.93 0.15
CA GLU A 214 5.03 -4.72 -0.27
C GLU A 214 5.41 -3.56 0.64
N LEU A 215 5.67 -2.41 0.01
CA LEU A 215 5.80 -1.12 0.64
C LEU A 215 4.75 -0.19 0.03
N THR A 216 3.99 0.49 0.87
CA THR A 216 3.09 1.58 0.46
C THR A 216 3.46 2.84 1.22
N GLY A 217 3.74 3.93 0.50
CA GLY A 217 3.79 5.27 1.07
C GLY A 217 2.53 6.04 0.67
N ALA A 218 1.75 6.49 1.65
CA ALA A 218 0.44 7.08 1.40
C ALA A 218 0.20 8.36 2.21
N ASN A 219 -0.49 9.31 1.58
CA ASN A 219 -1.12 10.44 2.23
C ASN A 219 -2.63 10.23 2.21
N SER A 220 -3.29 10.41 3.35
CA SER A 220 -4.73 10.23 3.50
C SER A 220 -5.35 11.42 4.22
N TRP A 221 -6.58 11.75 3.86
CA TRP A 221 -7.37 12.81 4.50
C TRP A 221 -8.84 12.52 4.33
N TRP A 222 -9.65 13.16 5.16
CA TRP A 222 -11.10 13.05 5.11
C TRP A 222 -11.72 14.41 4.80
N VAL A 223 -12.43 14.51 3.67
CA VAL A 223 -13.26 15.67 3.33
C VAL A 223 -14.53 15.15 2.67
N TYR A 224 -15.60 15.03 3.46
CA TYR A 224 -16.86 14.39 3.05
C TYR A 224 -16.68 12.96 2.48
N GLY A 225 -15.61 12.29 2.89
CA GLY A 225 -15.18 10.98 2.41
C GLY A 225 -13.67 10.82 2.53
N TRP A 226 -13.20 9.57 2.68
CA TRP A 226 -11.78 9.26 2.64
C TRP A 226 -11.23 9.52 1.24
N SER A 227 -10.12 10.24 1.18
CA SER A 227 -9.33 10.45 -0.02
C SER A 227 -7.86 10.31 0.33
N GLY A 228 -7.05 10.11 -0.69
CA GLY A 228 -5.63 9.95 -0.52
C GLY A 228 -4.90 9.81 -1.82
N ASN A 229 -3.59 9.80 -1.73
CA ASN A 229 -2.68 9.42 -2.79
C ASN A 229 -1.57 8.54 -2.25
N GLU A 230 -1.02 7.69 -3.12
CA GLU A 230 -0.02 6.71 -2.70
C GLU A 230 0.93 6.33 -3.84
N TYR A 231 2.06 5.74 -3.44
CA TYR A 231 2.86 4.88 -4.29
C TYR A 231 2.99 3.50 -3.64
N ARG A 232 3.12 2.47 -4.47
CA ARG A 232 3.30 1.08 -4.06
C ARG A 232 4.53 0.50 -4.71
N ASP A 233 5.34 -0.15 -3.92
CA ASP A 233 6.55 -0.82 -4.36
C ASP A 233 6.49 -2.27 -3.90
N TRP A 234 6.68 -3.18 -4.85
CA TRP A 234 6.46 -4.59 -4.68
C TRP A 234 7.70 -5.37 -5.11
N VAL A 235 8.04 -6.44 -4.39
CA VAL A 235 8.99 -7.47 -4.81
C VAL A 235 8.43 -8.85 -4.47
N GLY A 236 8.53 -9.82 -5.37
CA GLY A 236 8.19 -11.19 -5.01
C GLY A 236 8.79 -12.26 -5.91
N VAL A 237 8.75 -13.48 -5.40
CA VAL A 237 9.22 -14.69 -6.07
C VAL A 237 8.38 -15.88 -5.64
N THR A 238 8.16 -16.81 -6.57
CA THR A 238 7.58 -18.13 -6.30
C THR A 238 8.65 -19.18 -6.59
N LEU A 239 8.91 -20.04 -5.61
CA LEU A 239 9.98 -21.02 -5.59
C LEU A 239 9.38 -22.41 -5.44
N THR A 240 10.01 -23.40 -6.07
CA THR A 240 9.62 -24.81 -5.94
C THR A 240 10.77 -25.64 -5.39
N GLY A 241 10.44 -26.64 -4.57
CA GLY A 241 11.43 -27.52 -3.97
C GLY A 241 12.35 -26.84 -2.95
N VAL A 242 13.47 -27.52 -2.66
CA VAL A 242 14.53 -27.03 -1.78
C VAL A 242 15.15 -25.74 -2.31
N GLN A 243 15.48 -24.82 -1.39
CA GLN A 243 16.21 -23.59 -1.72
C GLN A 243 17.40 -23.42 -0.77
N GLU A 244 18.53 -23.02 -1.32
CA GLU A 244 19.79 -22.83 -0.60
C GLU A 244 20.59 -21.69 -1.24
N GLY A 245 20.01 -20.47 -1.26
CA GLY A 245 20.72 -19.33 -1.84
C GLY A 245 19.86 -18.15 -2.27
N TRP A 246 20.48 -17.30 -3.09
CA TRP A 246 19.86 -16.14 -3.70
C TRP A 246 19.00 -16.50 -4.90
N CYS A 247 17.79 -15.96 -4.92
CA CYS A 247 16.85 -16.07 -6.02
C CYS A 247 16.65 -14.70 -6.67
N ALA A 248 16.50 -14.69 -7.99
CA ALA A 248 16.01 -13.51 -8.69
C ALA A 248 14.53 -13.30 -8.35
N ALA A 249 14.18 -12.09 -7.94
CA ALA A 249 12.81 -11.70 -7.64
C ALA A 249 12.35 -10.62 -8.62
N SER A 250 11.07 -10.64 -8.97
CA SER A 250 10.45 -9.61 -9.80
C SER A 250 9.99 -8.48 -8.91
N GLY A 251 10.25 -7.23 -9.32
CA GLY A 251 9.80 -6.05 -8.60
C GLY A 251 9.03 -5.09 -9.50
N SER A 252 8.04 -4.40 -8.93
CA SER A 252 7.23 -3.42 -9.62
C SER A 252 6.99 -2.20 -8.73
N LEU A 253 7.02 -1.01 -9.31
CA LEU A 253 6.70 0.24 -8.64
C LEU A 253 5.56 0.91 -9.39
N VAL A 254 4.51 1.29 -8.67
CA VAL A 254 3.44 2.14 -9.15
C VAL A 254 3.44 3.42 -8.33
N ALA A 255 3.70 4.56 -8.98
CA ALA A 255 3.71 5.87 -8.36
C ALA A 255 2.61 6.75 -8.95
N GLY A 256 2.07 7.68 -8.16
CA GLY A 256 1.08 8.60 -8.67
C GLY A 256 -0.36 8.09 -8.55
N GLU A 257 -0.66 7.11 -7.69
CA GLU A 257 -2.04 6.63 -7.51
C GLU A 257 -2.85 7.54 -6.60
N GLY A 258 -4.17 7.55 -6.80
CA GLY A 258 -5.12 8.30 -5.99
C GLY A 258 -5.38 9.73 -6.47
N ARG A 259 -5.89 10.56 -5.55
CA ARG A 259 -6.29 11.93 -5.82
C ARG A 259 -5.16 12.87 -5.43
N TYR A 260 -4.76 13.73 -6.36
CA TYR A 260 -3.85 14.81 -6.07
C TYR A 260 -4.66 16.10 -6.05
N GLY A 261 -4.64 16.80 -4.92
CA GLY A 261 -5.17 18.16 -4.85
C GLY A 261 -4.40 19.05 -5.81
N GLY A 262 -5.12 19.85 -6.61
CA GLY A 262 -4.51 20.80 -7.52
C GLY A 262 -5.57 21.46 -8.42
N GLY A 263 -6.30 22.43 -7.87
CA GLY A 263 -7.29 23.25 -8.60
C GLY A 263 -8.66 23.27 -7.93
#